data_AF-A0A6V7PP30-F1
#
_entry.id   AF-A0A6V7PP30-F1
#
_cell.length_a   1.000
_cell.length_b   1.000
_cell.length_c   1.000
_cell.angle_alpha   90.00
_cell.angle_beta   90.00
_cell.angle_gamma   90.00
#
_symmetry.space_group_name_H-M   'P 1'
#
loop_
_entity.id
_entity.type
_entity.pdbx_description
1 polymer ?
#
loop_
_entity_poly.entity_id
_entity_poly.type
_entity_poly.pdbx_seq_one_letter_code
_entity_poly.pdbx_strand_id
1 'polypeptide(L)'
;MASRTLFFSFFVFVLLLPAFAASIASALGEGRRSSSSSSSSPAPGPRNSTAFIRASCGATLYPRLCYASLSAYADSVAESPVALARLAANVTAARLRALSARVAALRRRRAAPPPREAAALRDCCESAGDAADLARRAGAELARLDAGAAAAAAAGSGRLGGSRTRRRG
;
A
#
# COMPACT_ATOMS: atom_id res chain seq x y z
N MET A 1 -13.13 28.64 8.84
CA MET A 1 -12.48 27.35 8.48
C MET A 1 -13.46 26.40 7.76
N ALA A 2 -14.73 26.30 8.17
CA ALA A 2 -15.74 25.43 7.52
C ALA A 2 -15.94 25.64 6.00
N SER A 3 -15.87 26.89 5.50
CA SER A 3 -16.04 27.19 4.08
C SER A 3 -14.92 26.64 3.17
N ARG A 4 -13.69 26.51 3.68
CA ARG A 4 -12.54 25.96 2.92
C ARG A 4 -12.62 24.43 2.83
N THR A 5 -13.15 23.79 3.86
CA THR A 5 -13.39 22.33 3.90
C THR A 5 -14.56 21.94 2.99
N LEU A 6 -15.61 22.76 2.94
CA LEU A 6 -16.73 22.57 2.01
C LEU A 6 -16.31 22.77 0.55
N PHE A 7 -15.47 23.78 0.27
CA PHE A 7 -14.96 24.00 -1.08
C PHE A 7 -14.04 22.87 -1.55
N PHE A 8 -13.17 22.37 -0.66
CA PHE A 8 -12.29 21.24 -0.96
C PHE A 8 -13.08 19.93 -1.14
N SER A 9 -14.08 19.69 -0.29
CA SER A 9 -14.99 18.54 -0.40
C SER A 9 -15.81 18.60 -1.70
N PHE A 10 -16.35 19.78 -2.04
CA PHE A 10 -17.09 20.01 -3.28
C PHE A 10 -16.20 19.78 -4.50
N PHE A 11 -14.98 20.29 -4.50
CA PHE A 11 -14.03 20.13 -5.60
C PHE A 11 -13.60 18.67 -5.78
N VAL A 12 -13.37 17.95 -4.69
CA VAL A 12 -13.06 16.50 -4.70
C VAL A 12 -14.26 15.69 -5.21
N PHE A 13 -15.48 16.03 -4.78
CA PHE A 13 -16.70 15.35 -5.21
C PHE A 13 -17.01 15.60 -6.69
N VAL A 14 -16.89 16.85 -7.16
CA VAL A 14 -17.10 17.26 -8.56
C VAL A 14 -16.06 16.68 -9.51
N LEU A 15 -14.81 16.48 -9.06
CA LEU A 15 -13.77 15.84 -9.88
C LEU A 15 -13.85 14.30 -9.88
N LEU A 16 -14.37 13.68 -8.82
CA LEU A 16 -14.47 12.21 -8.72
C LEU A 16 -15.77 11.65 -9.31
N LEU A 17 -16.89 12.38 -9.26
CA LEU A 17 -18.17 11.98 -9.87
C LEU A 17 -18.10 11.64 -11.37
N PRO A 18 -17.47 12.44 -12.25
CA PRO A 18 -17.38 12.11 -13.66
C PRO A 18 -16.43 10.93 -13.93
N ALA A 19 -15.39 10.75 -13.11
CA ALA A 19 -14.49 9.59 -13.20
C ALA A 19 -15.18 8.29 -12.74
N PHE A 20 -16.07 8.37 -11.74
CA PHE A 20 -16.85 7.23 -11.27
C PHE A 20 -17.92 6.80 -12.29
N ALA A 21 -18.57 7.76 -12.96
CA ALA A 21 -19.54 7.47 -14.02
C ALA A 21 -18.91 6.82 -15.26
N ALA A 22 -17.67 7.20 -15.63
CA ALA A 22 -16.94 6.60 -16.74
C ALA A 22 -16.57 5.12 -16.50
N SER A 23 -16.33 4.73 -15.23
CA SER A 23 -16.05 3.32 -14.88
C SER A 23 -17.28 2.41 -14.93
N ILE A 24 -18.50 2.94 -14.71
CA ILE A 24 -19.73 2.12 -14.74
C ILE A 24 -20.16 1.79 -16.18
N ALA A 25 -19.80 2.64 -17.16
CA ALA A 25 -20.10 2.41 -18.58
C ALA A 25 -19.39 1.17 -19.17
N SER A 26 -18.24 0.78 -18.61
CA SER A 26 -17.48 -0.40 -19.07
C SER A 26 -18.01 -1.74 -18.57
N ALA A 27 -19.04 -1.76 -17.71
CA ALA A 27 -19.60 -2.98 -17.14
C ALA A 27 -20.72 -3.63 -17.98
N LEU A 28 -21.19 -2.96 -19.06
CA LEU A 28 -22.31 -3.45 -19.88
C LEU A 28 -21.94 -3.83 -21.32
N GLY A 29 -20.64 -3.97 -21.62
CA GLY A 29 -20.20 -4.44 -22.93
C GLY A 29 -18.86 -5.15 -22.86
N GLU A 30 -18.87 -6.48 -22.72
CA GLU A 30 -18.35 -7.38 -23.77
C GLU A 30 -18.50 -8.85 -23.35
N GLY A 31 -18.83 -9.69 -24.34
CA GLY A 31 -19.22 -11.09 -24.21
C GLY A 31 -18.13 -12.05 -23.70
N ARG A 32 -18.62 -13.16 -23.13
CA ARG A 32 -17.87 -14.40 -22.85
C ARG A 32 -17.13 -14.93 -24.08
N ARG A 33 -15.89 -15.39 -23.90
CA ARG A 33 -15.37 -16.66 -24.46
C ARG A 33 -14.27 -17.23 -23.57
N SER A 34 -14.56 -18.39 -22.99
CA SER A 34 -13.66 -19.29 -22.27
C SER A 34 -12.50 -19.77 -23.14
N SER A 35 -11.38 -20.20 -22.54
CA SER A 35 -10.82 -21.57 -22.70
C SER A 35 -9.50 -21.77 -21.96
N SER A 36 -9.48 -22.88 -21.21
CA SER A 36 -8.38 -23.80 -20.91
C SER A 36 -7.14 -23.36 -20.14
N SER A 37 -7.00 -24.02 -18.99
CA SER A 37 -5.83 -24.25 -18.16
C SER A 37 -4.59 -24.74 -18.89
N SER A 38 -3.45 -24.19 -18.53
CA SER A 38 -2.20 -24.95 -18.38
C SER A 38 -1.56 -24.57 -17.05
N SER A 39 -1.76 -25.42 -16.05
CA SER A 39 -1.04 -25.41 -14.79
C SER A 39 0.41 -25.78 -15.04
N SER A 40 1.26 -24.76 -15.20
CA SER A 40 2.68 -24.87 -14.92
C SER A 40 2.95 -23.97 -13.74
N SER A 41 3.00 -24.51 -12.52
CA SER A 41 3.53 -23.76 -11.37
C SER A 41 4.99 -23.45 -11.67
N PRO A 42 5.36 -22.18 -11.95
CA PRO A 42 6.76 -21.83 -11.83
C PRO A 42 7.05 -21.76 -10.34
N ALA A 43 8.17 -22.34 -9.90
CA ALA A 43 8.68 -22.08 -8.57
C ALA A 43 8.70 -20.55 -8.33
N PRO A 44 8.32 -20.05 -7.14
CA PRO A 44 8.34 -18.63 -6.85
C PRO A 44 9.80 -18.16 -6.85
N GLY A 45 10.26 -17.67 -8.00
CA GLY A 45 11.63 -17.22 -8.22
C GLY A 45 11.63 -15.77 -8.68
N PRO A 46 12.61 -14.95 -8.30
CA PRO A 46 12.65 -13.46 -8.33
C PRO A 46 12.04 -12.73 -9.53
N ARG A 47 12.00 -13.39 -10.70
CA ARG A 47 11.34 -12.91 -11.92
C ARG A 47 9.83 -12.71 -11.73
N ASN A 48 9.19 -13.51 -10.89
CA ASN A 48 7.75 -13.42 -10.63
C ASN A 48 7.44 -12.26 -9.67
N SER A 49 8.19 -12.10 -8.57
CA SER A 49 8.04 -11.00 -7.62
C SER A 49 8.33 -9.63 -8.22
N THR A 50 9.33 -9.51 -9.10
CA THR A 50 9.61 -8.25 -9.80
C THR A 50 8.51 -7.88 -10.81
N ALA A 51 7.91 -8.87 -11.49
CA ALA A 51 6.76 -8.66 -12.36
C ALA A 51 5.51 -8.25 -11.55
N PHE A 52 5.28 -8.89 -10.40
CA PHE A 52 4.23 -8.53 -9.46
C PHE A 52 4.37 -7.09 -8.99
N ILE A 53 5.54 -6.67 -8.52
CA ILE A 53 5.81 -5.27 -8.13
C ILE A 53 5.54 -4.31 -9.28
N ARG A 54 5.95 -4.66 -10.51
CA ARG A 54 5.70 -3.83 -11.70
C ARG A 54 4.22 -3.65 -11.98
N ALA A 55 3.44 -4.73 -11.90
CA ALA A 55 1.99 -4.69 -12.07
C ALA A 55 1.32 -3.85 -10.99
N SER A 56 1.66 -4.08 -9.72
CA SER A 56 1.13 -3.30 -8.58
C SER A 56 1.49 -1.82 -8.68
N CYS A 57 2.73 -1.50 -9.04
CA CYS A 57 3.16 -0.11 -9.23
C CYS A 57 2.48 0.56 -10.44
N GLY A 58 2.00 -0.20 -11.42
CA GLY A 58 1.24 0.31 -12.57
C GLY A 58 -0.06 1.02 -12.19
N ALA A 59 -0.66 0.66 -11.05
CA ALA A 59 -1.86 1.30 -10.52
C ALA A 59 -1.56 2.58 -9.70
N THR A 60 -0.28 2.93 -9.50
CA THR A 60 0.11 4.10 -8.71
C THR A 60 0.31 5.34 -9.59
N LEU A 61 0.22 6.53 -8.98
CA LEU A 61 0.46 7.80 -9.68
C LEU A 61 1.92 7.95 -10.16
N TYR A 62 2.87 7.28 -9.49
CA TYR A 62 4.30 7.34 -9.83
C TYR A 62 4.90 5.95 -10.05
N PRO A 63 4.56 5.25 -11.16
CA PRO A 63 4.94 3.86 -11.37
C PRO A 63 6.46 3.64 -11.37
N ARG A 64 7.21 4.56 -11.98
CA ARG A 64 8.68 4.48 -12.04
C ARG A 64 9.34 4.61 -10.68
N LEU A 65 8.88 5.56 -9.87
CA LEU A 65 9.39 5.76 -8.52
C LEU A 65 9.01 4.59 -7.60
N CYS A 66 7.77 4.09 -7.71
CA CYS A 66 7.31 2.92 -6.98
C CYS A 66 8.20 1.70 -7.26
N TYR A 67 8.41 1.37 -8.54
CA TYR A 67 9.24 0.22 -8.92
C TYR A 67 10.70 0.37 -8.48
N ALA A 68 11.31 1.54 -8.70
CA ALA A 68 12.68 1.80 -8.27
C ALA A 68 12.85 1.71 -6.74
N SER A 69 11.78 2.04 -5.99
CA SER A 69 11.79 1.98 -4.52
C SER A 69 11.64 0.56 -3.97
N LEU A 70 10.91 -0.30 -4.67
CA LEU A 70 10.48 -1.61 -4.16
C LEU A 70 11.19 -2.80 -4.81
N SER A 71 11.76 -2.63 -6.00
CA SER A 71 12.40 -3.72 -6.76
C SER A 71 13.57 -4.39 -6.02
N ALA A 72 14.32 -3.64 -5.20
CA ALA A 72 15.38 -4.20 -4.36
C ALA A 72 14.88 -5.15 -3.26
N TYR A 73 13.56 -5.17 -3.01
CA TYR A 73 12.91 -5.99 -2.00
C TYR A 73 12.03 -7.08 -2.65
N ALA A 74 12.20 -7.35 -3.95
CA ALA A 74 11.36 -8.32 -4.65
C ALA A 74 11.38 -9.71 -3.99
N ASP A 75 12.52 -10.13 -3.46
CA ASP A 75 12.64 -11.45 -2.80
C ASP A 75 11.87 -11.54 -1.48
N SER A 76 11.58 -10.41 -0.82
CA SER A 76 10.82 -10.39 0.44
C SER A 76 9.31 -10.27 0.23
N VAL A 77 8.88 -9.94 -0.99
CA VAL A 77 7.47 -9.83 -1.36
C VAL A 77 7.09 -11.10 -2.11
N ALA A 78 6.61 -12.11 -1.39
CA ALA A 78 6.12 -13.38 -1.93
C ALA A 78 4.77 -13.22 -2.67
N GLU A 79 4.68 -12.26 -3.59
CA GLU A 79 3.48 -11.92 -4.39
C GLU A 79 2.22 -11.58 -3.56
N SER A 80 2.39 -11.26 -2.28
CA SER A 80 1.28 -10.82 -1.42
C SER A 80 1.07 -9.30 -1.53
N PRO A 81 -0.14 -8.83 -1.87
CA PRO A 81 -0.45 -7.40 -1.92
C PRO A 81 -0.37 -6.74 -0.54
N VAL A 82 -0.69 -7.48 0.52
CA VAL A 82 -0.58 -7.00 1.91
C VAL A 82 0.89 -6.88 2.30
N ALA A 83 1.72 -7.88 1.99
CA ALA A 83 3.16 -7.82 2.23
C ALA A 83 3.82 -6.66 1.48
N LEU A 84 3.44 -6.43 0.21
CA LEU A 84 3.91 -5.29 -0.57
C LEU A 84 3.49 -3.96 0.04
N ALA A 85 2.24 -3.82 0.48
CA ALA A 85 1.75 -2.61 1.13
C ALA A 85 2.46 -2.33 2.46
N ARG A 86 2.74 -3.36 3.27
CA ARG A 86 3.53 -3.24 4.51
C ARG A 86 4.96 -2.77 4.23
N LEU A 87 5.61 -3.38 3.24
CA LEU A 87 6.94 -2.99 2.81
C LEU A 87 6.95 -1.52 2.35
N ALA A 88 5.99 -1.13 1.51
CA ALA A 88 5.88 0.24 1.01
C ALA A 88 5.66 1.25 2.16
N ALA A 89 4.85 0.90 3.16
CA ALA A 89 4.66 1.71 4.36
C ALA A 89 5.97 1.85 5.17
N ASN A 90 6.74 0.78 5.33
CA ASN A 90 8.03 0.82 6.02
C ASN A 90 9.07 1.66 5.28
N VAL A 91 9.20 1.50 3.96
CA VAL A 91 10.10 2.32 3.12
C VAL A 91 9.71 3.78 3.20
N THR A 92 8.42 4.08 3.15
CA THR A 92 7.90 5.45 3.28
C THR A 92 8.24 6.05 4.66
N ALA A 93 8.04 5.28 5.73
CA ALA A 93 8.38 5.71 7.08
C ALA A 93 9.89 6.01 7.23
N ALA A 94 10.76 5.17 6.65
CA ALA A 94 12.20 5.39 6.65
C ALA A 94 12.60 6.68 5.91
N ARG A 95 12.00 6.92 4.73
CA ARG A 95 12.23 8.15 3.95
C ARG A 95 11.76 9.40 4.68
N LEU A 96 10.61 9.36 5.34
CA LEU A 96 10.08 10.48 6.11
C LEU A 96 10.94 10.80 7.34
N ARG A 97 11.51 9.80 8.02
CA ARG A 97 12.52 10.01 9.07
C ARG A 97 13.81 10.64 8.54
N ALA A 98 14.29 10.18 7.40
CA ALA A 98 15.45 10.77 6.76
C ALA A 98 15.19 12.23 6.36
N LEU A 99 13.99 12.52 5.84
CA LEU A 99 13.56 13.87 5.52
C LEU A 99 13.50 14.76 6.76
N SER A 100 12.86 14.32 7.84
CA SER A 100 12.77 15.10 9.08
C SER A 100 14.16 15.41 9.65
N ALA A 101 15.06 14.42 9.67
CA ALA A 101 16.45 14.59 10.10
C ALA A 101 17.21 15.59 9.21
N ARG A 102 17.00 15.52 7.89
CA ARG A 102 17.62 16.43 6.91
C ARG A 102 17.11 17.86 7.07
N VAL A 103 15.81 18.05 7.27
CA VAL A 103 15.21 19.37 7.53
C VAL A 103 15.70 19.94 8.87
N ALA A 104 15.78 19.10 9.92
CA ALA A 104 16.35 19.51 11.20
C ALA A 104 17.83 19.93 11.07
N ALA A 105 18.62 19.24 10.25
CA ALA A 105 20.00 19.61 9.96
C ALA A 105 20.09 20.93 9.20
N LEU A 106 19.22 21.18 8.22
CA LEU A 106 19.14 22.46 7.51
C LEU A 106 18.81 23.61 8.47
N ARG A 107 17.84 23.40 9.37
CA ARG A 107 17.47 24.37 10.41
C ARG A 107 18.66 24.72 11.33
N ARG A 108 19.47 23.73 11.72
CA ARG A 108 20.65 23.93 12.59
C ARG A 108 21.83 24.60 11.89
N ARG A 109 22.02 24.35 10.59
CA ARG A 109 23.15 24.91 9.81
C ARG A 109 23.01 26.40 9.54
N ARG A 110 21.80 26.96 9.68
CA ARG A 110 21.52 28.36 9.41
C ARG A 110 21.56 29.15 10.71
N ALA A 111 22.54 30.03 10.86
CA ALA A 111 22.78 30.76 12.11
C ALA A 111 21.64 31.74 12.48
N ALA A 112 20.95 32.31 11.49
CA ALA A 112 19.81 33.21 11.69
C ALA A 112 18.87 33.23 10.46
N PRO A 113 18.05 32.18 10.23
CA PRO A 113 17.01 32.22 9.20
C PRO A 113 15.93 33.25 9.57
N PRO A 114 15.29 33.91 8.58
CA PRO A 114 14.11 34.74 8.80
C PRO A 114 13.05 34.00 9.64
N PRO A 115 12.28 34.68 10.51
CA PRO A 115 11.33 34.01 11.42
C PRO A 115 10.33 33.09 10.71
N ARG A 116 9.88 33.49 9.51
CA ARG A 116 8.96 32.69 8.67
C ARG A 116 9.62 31.42 8.14
N GLU A 117 10.87 31.49 7.71
CA GLU A 117 11.63 30.32 7.24
C GLU A 117 11.92 29.37 8.40
N ALA A 118 12.30 29.91 9.57
CA ALA A 118 12.50 29.13 10.78
C ALA A 118 11.23 28.37 11.20
N ALA A 119 10.07 29.02 11.12
CA ALA A 119 8.77 28.40 11.39
C ALA A 119 8.46 27.30 10.38
N ALA A 120 8.57 27.59 9.07
CA ALA A 120 8.30 26.60 8.02
C ALA A 120 9.19 25.34 8.15
N LEU A 121 10.47 25.50 8.52
CA LEU A 121 11.37 24.36 8.75
C LEU A 121 11.02 23.57 10.01
N ARG A 122 10.47 24.21 11.06
CA ARG A 122 9.94 23.50 12.22
C ARG A 122 8.71 22.68 11.83
N ASP A 123 7.73 23.32 11.20
CA ASP A 123 6.47 22.68 10.78
C ASP A 123 6.73 21.51 9.82
N CYS A 124 7.68 21.68 8.89
CA CYS A 124 8.07 20.62 7.97
C CYS A 124 8.73 19.43 8.69
N CYS A 125 9.60 19.70 9.67
CA CYS A 125 10.24 18.67 10.48
C CYS A 125 9.20 17.86 11.28
N GLU A 126 8.24 18.55 11.91
CA GLU A 126 7.16 17.94 12.68
C GLU A 126 6.22 17.13 11.78
N SER A 127 5.73 17.73 10.69
CA SER A 127 4.84 17.06 9.73
C SER A 127 5.47 15.81 9.12
N ALA A 128 6.78 15.85 8.80
CA ALA A 128 7.49 14.67 8.30
C ALA A 128 7.65 13.59 9.37
N GLY A 129 7.87 13.98 10.64
CA GLY A 129 7.90 13.06 11.78
C GLY A 129 6.56 12.36 11.98
N ASP A 130 5.47 13.12 12.02
CA ASP A 130 4.11 12.60 12.20
C ASP A 130 3.71 11.67 11.06
N ALA A 131 4.02 12.05 9.82
CA ALA A 131 3.79 11.21 8.66
C ALA A 131 4.58 9.89 8.74
N ALA A 132 5.82 9.92 9.26
CA ALA A 132 6.61 8.71 9.45
C ALA A 132 5.99 7.75 10.48
N ASP A 133 5.31 8.30 11.49
CA ASP A 133 4.64 7.53 12.52
C ASP A 133 3.29 6.98 12.06
N LEU A 134 2.54 7.76 11.29
CA LEU A 134 1.35 7.28 10.58
C LEU A 134 1.70 6.15 9.62
N ALA A 135 2.78 6.27 8.84
CA ALA A 135 3.23 5.22 7.94
C ALA A 135 3.61 3.92 8.69
N ARG A 136 4.30 4.04 9.84
CA ARG A 136 4.57 2.87 10.71
C ARG A 136 3.30 2.22 11.23
N ARG A 137 2.36 3.01 11.73
CA ARG A 137 1.07 2.51 12.23
C ARG A 137 0.30 1.80 11.13
N ALA A 138 0.23 2.39 9.93
CA ALA A 138 -0.39 1.74 8.77
C ALA A 138 0.27 0.39 8.45
N GLY A 139 1.62 0.31 8.48
CA GLY A 139 2.34 -0.95 8.31
C GLY A 139 2.01 -2.00 9.39
N ALA A 140 1.79 -1.57 10.63
CA ALA A 140 1.40 -2.45 11.73
C ALA A 140 -0.05 -2.96 11.59
N GLU A 141 -0.99 -2.11 11.14
CA GLU A 141 -2.37 -2.53 10.88
C GLU A 141 -2.45 -3.49 9.71
N LEU A 142 -1.71 -3.23 8.63
CA LEU A 142 -1.61 -4.16 7.50
C LEU A 142 -1.03 -5.52 7.94
N ALA A 143 -0.13 -5.55 8.92
CA ALA A 143 0.41 -6.79 9.47
C ALA A 143 -0.65 -7.67 10.14
N ARG A 144 -1.68 -7.06 10.73
CA ARG A 144 -2.79 -7.79 11.34
C ARG A 144 -3.66 -8.47 10.30
N LEU A 145 -3.73 -7.93 9.08
CA LEU A 145 -4.47 -8.55 7.97
C LEU A 145 -3.81 -9.86 7.52
N ASP A 146 -2.47 -9.90 7.45
CA ASP A 146 -1.74 -11.14 7.15
C ASP A 146 -1.98 -12.22 8.22
N ALA A 147 -1.94 -11.83 9.50
CA ALA A 147 -2.18 -12.74 10.61
C ALA A 147 -3.64 -13.24 10.66
N GLY A 148 -4.61 -12.36 10.39
CA GLY A 148 -6.03 -12.72 10.33
C GLY A 148 -6.34 -13.65 9.16
N ALA A 149 -5.74 -13.43 7.99
CA ALA A 149 -5.87 -14.32 6.84
C ALA A 149 -5.26 -15.71 7.11
N ALA A 150 -4.09 -15.76 7.77
CA ALA A 150 -3.47 -17.03 8.16
C ALA A 150 -4.29 -17.78 9.22
N ALA A 151 -4.86 -17.08 10.20
CA ALA A 151 -5.74 -17.66 11.22
C ALA A 151 -7.06 -18.18 10.62
N ALA A 152 -7.66 -17.45 9.67
CA ALA A 152 -8.85 -17.88 8.95
C ALA A 152 -8.58 -19.13 8.09
N ALA A 153 -7.42 -19.21 7.44
CA ALA A 153 -7.00 -20.39 6.69
C ALA A 153 -6.81 -21.62 7.61
N ALA A 154 -6.22 -21.45 8.79
CA ALA A 154 -6.07 -22.52 9.77
C ALA A 154 -7.42 -22.99 10.34
N ALA A 155 -8.36 -22.07 10.59
CA ALA A 155 -9.71 -22.40 11.04
C ALA A 155 -10.54 -23.13 9.97
N GLY A 156 -10.33 -22.81 8.69
CA GLY A 156 -10.96 -23.48 7.55
C GLY A 156 -10.51 -24.93 7.36
N SER A 157 -9.25 -25.26 7.71
CA SER A 157 -8.70 -26.61 7.59
C SER A 157 -9.28 -27.61 8.61
N GLY A 158 -9.95 -27.14 9.66
CA GLY A 158 -10.58 -28.00 10.68
C GLY A 158 -11.91 -28.62 10.28
N ARG A 159 -12.51 -28.25 9.14
CA ARG A 159 -13.85 -28.71 8.72
C ARG A 159 -13.87 -29.90 7.74
N LEU A 160 -12.71 -30.41 7.33
CA LEU A 160 -12.61 -31.57 6.42
C LEU A 160 -12.16 -32.89 7.12
N GLY A 161 -12.19 -32.94 8.45
CA GLY A 161 -11.91 -34.16 9.24
C GLY A 161 -13.15 -34.92 9.75
N GLY A 162 -14.35 -34.60 9.24
CA GLY A 162 -15.60 -35.18 9.71
C GLY A 162 -16.24 -36.12 8.70
N SER A 163 -15.67 -37.30 8.44
CA SER A 163 -16.46 -38.39 7.85
C SER A 163 -15.93 -39.79 8.19
N ARG A 164 -16.86 -40.62 8.68
CA ARG A 164 -16.82 -42.09 8.89
C ARG A 164 -16.01 -42.51 10.14
N THR A 165 -16.60 -43.16 11.14
CA THR A 165 -17.37 -44.40 11.03
C THR A 165 -18.48 -44.53 12.07
N ARG A 166 -19.72 -44.62 11.59
CA ARG A 166 -20.81 -45.31 12.26
C ARG A 166 -20.73 -46.78 11.85
N ARG A 167 -20.31 -47.68 12.74
CA ARG A 167 -20.47 -49.15 12.62
C ARG A 167 -20.34 -49.71 14.05
N ARG A 168 -21.45 -50.00 14.74
CA ARG A 168 -22.14 -51.31 14.82
C ARG A 168 -21.17 -52.45 15.15
N GLY A 169 -21.38 -53.05 16.33
CA GLY A 169 -20.69 -54.21 16.87
C GLY A 169 -20.97 -54.27 18.35
#